data_AF-A0A534A7R7-F1
#
_entry.id   AF-A0A534A7R7-F1
#
_cell.length_a   1.000
_cell.length_b   1.000
_cell.length_c   1.000
_cell.angle_alpha   90.00
_cell.angle_beta   90.00
_cell.angle_gamma   90.00
#
_symmetry.space_group_name_H-M   'P 1'
#
loop_
_entity.id
_entity.type
_entity.pdbx_description
1 polymer ?
#
loop_
_entity_poly.entity_id
_entity_poly.type
_entity_poly.pdbx_seq_one_letter_code
_entity_poly.pdbx_strand_id
1 'polypeptide(L)'
;YGHMSHFANEQIGQHVAQGQTIGYVGMTGLATGPHLHYEFRVDGAHRDPLTVTTLPPEPLPATELASFHTQTQPMLAKLKSLEVPRMRQLASVK
;
A
#
# COMPACT_ATOMS: atom_id res chain seq x y z
N TYR A 1 8.17 -10.60 -5.98
CA TYR A 1 7.82 -10.73 -7.40
C TYR A 1 9.06 -11.15 -8.17
N GLY A 2 9.12 -12.40 -8.64
CA GLY A 2 10.22 -12.97 -9.40
C GLY A 2 9.82 -13.31 -10.83
N HIS A 3 10.81 -13.66 -11.65
CA HIS A 3 10.68 -14.04 -13.07
C HIS A 3 10.09 -12.98 -14.00
N MET A 4 10.07 -11.70 -13.59
CA MET A 4 9.52 -10.63 -14.42
C MET A 4 10.32 -10.45 -15.72
N SER A 5 9.64 -10.10 -16.81
CA SER A 5 10.28 -9.76 -18.09
C SER A 5 10.86 -8.35 -18.07
N HIS A 6 10.11 -7.39 -17.55
CA HIS A 6 10.57 -6.03 -17.29
C HIS A 6 9.72 -5.36 -16.20
N PHE A 7 10.28 -4.32 -15.60
CA PHE A 7 9.54 -3.40 -14.73
C PHE A 7 8.62 -2.50 -15.57
N ALA A 8 7.59 -1.94 -14.93
CA ALA A 8 6.82 -0.85 -15.53
C ALA A 8 7.65 0.44 -15.48
N ASN A 9 7.27 1.42 -14.66
CA ASN A 9 8.01 2.67 -14.50
C ASN A 9 8.51 2.89 -13.05
N GLU A 10 8.53 1.82 -12.25
CA GLU A 10 8.80 1.93 -10.82
C GLU A 10 10.28 2.13 -10.48
N GLN A 11 10.56 2.95 -9.47
CA GLN A 11 11.90 3.28 -8.99
C GLN A 11 12.11 2.85 -7.54
N ILE A 12 13.38 2.67 -7.15
CA ILE A 12 13.73 2.35 -5.75
C ILE A 12 13.29 3.50 -4.83
N GLY A 13 12.57 3.16 -3.77
CA GLY A 13 12.02 4.13 -2.82
C GLY A 13 10.66 4.70 -3.21
N GLN A 14 10.13 4.34 -4.38
CA GLN A 14 8.79 4.76 -4.79
C GLN A 14 7.71 4.06 -3.95
N HIS A 15 6.72 4.84 -3.52
CA HIS A 15 5.50 4.30 -2.92
C HIS A 15 4.57 3.78 -4.02
N VAL A 16 4.03 2.57 -3.82
CA VAL A 16 3.09 1.94 -4.75
C VAL A 16 1.73 1.73 -4.09
N ALA A 17 0.66 1.98 -4.83
CA ALA A 17 -0.70 1.72 -4.38
C ALA A 17 -1.11 0.27 -4.67
N GLN A 18 -2.07 -0.25 -3.90
CA GLN A 18 -2.68 -1.54 -4.22
C GLN A 18 -3.33 -1.49 -5.61
N GLY A 19 -3.05 -2.51 -6.43
CA GLY A 19 -3.56 -2.59 -7.81
C GLY A 19 -2.71 -1.84 -8.84
N GLN A 20 -1.66 -1.13 -8.42
CA GLN A 20 -0.71 -0.50 -9.34
C GLN A 20 0.13 -1.55 -10.07
N THR A 21 0.27 -1.41 -11.39
CA THR A 21 1.14 -2.27 -12.20
C THR A 21 2.61 -1.91 -11.98
N ILE A 22 3.38 -2.84 -11.42
CA ILE A 22 4.82 -2.64 -11.13
C ILE A 22 5.76 -3.35 -12.14
N GLY A 23 5.22 -4.25 -12.96
CA GLY A 23 6.00 -5.04 -13.90
C GLY A 23 5.16 -6.10 -14.60
N TYR A 24 5.82 -6.89 -15.44
CA TYR A 24 5.16 -7.82 -16.35
C TYR A 24 5.72 -9.24 -16.21
N VAL A 25 4.86 -10.23 -16.39
CA VAL A 25 5.23 -11.65 -16.33
C VAL A 25 6.32 -11.95 -17.36
N GLY A 26 7.25 -12.84 -16.98
CA GLY A 26 8.30 -13.31 -17.86
C GLY A 26 8.77 -14.70 -17.44
N MET A 27 10.01 -15.00 -17.79
CA MET A 27 10.67 -16.28 -17.49
C MET A 27 12.16 -16.08 -17.13
N THR A 28 12.50 -14.92 -16.56
CA THR A 28 13.90 -14.63 -16.21
C THR A 28 14.37 -15.47 -15.02
N GLY A 29 15.67 -15.79 -14.98
CA GLY A 29 16.26 -16.60 -13.92
C GLY A 29 15.87 -18.08 -14.01
N LEU A 30 15.70 -18.74 -12.85
CA LEU A 30 15.34 -20.15 -12.76
C LEU A 30 13.82 -20.31 -12.95
N ALA A 31 13.36 -20.41 -14.20
CA ALA A 31 11.96 -20.62 -14.55
C ALA A 31 11.82 -21.67 -15.65
N THR A 32 10.83 -22.55 -15.55
CA THR A 32 10.52 -23.58 -16.56
C THR A 32 9.63 -23.06 -17.69
N GLY A 33 8.91 -21.97 -17.46
CA GLY A 33 8.05 -21.29 -18.43
C GLY A 33 7.53 -19.96 -17.89
N PRO A 34 6.77 -19.18 -18.67
CA PRO A 34 6.28 -17.87 -18.23
C PRO A 34 5.29 -17.96 -17.07
N HIS A 35 5.69 -17.47 -15.89
CA HIS A 35 4.85 -17.42 -14.70
C HIS A 35 5.35 -16.35 -13.73
N LEU A 36 4.52 -15.99 -12.73
CA LEU A 36 4.91 -15.09 -11.66
C LEU A 36 5.31 -15.88 -10.42
N HIS A 37 6.53 -15.67 -9.93
CA HIS A 37 6.88 -16.07 -8.57
C HIS A 37 6.46 -14.96 -7.60
N TYR A 38 5.37 -15.19 -6.88
CA TYR A 38 4.89 -14.27 -5.86
C TYR A 38 5.24 -14.78 -4.48
N GLU A 39 5.85 -13.91 -3.66
CA GLU A 39 6.30 -14.24 -2.32
C GLU A 39 5.81 -13.16 -1.37
N PHE A 40 5.32 -13.60 -0.21
CA PHE A 40 4.79 -12.73 0.83
C PHE A 40 5.52 -13.02 2.14
N ARG A 41 6.05 -11.97 2.77
CA ARG A 41 6.76 -12.05 4.05
C ARG A 41 6.09 -11.16 5.09
N VAL A 42 5.88 -11.70 6.28
CA VAL A 42 5.46 -10.95 7.47
C VAL A 42 6.58 -11.07 8.48
N ASP A 43 7.10 -9.93 8.94
CA ASP A 43 8.25 -9.86 9.85
C ASP A 43 9.46 -10.68 9.36
N GLY A 44 9.69 -10.66 8.04
CA GLY A 44 10.78 -11.39 7.39
C GLY A 44 10.54 -12.88 7.16
N ALA A 45 9.49 -13.48 7.74
CA ALA A 45 9.15 -14.89 7.54
C ALA A 45 8.19 -15.09 6.36
N HIS A 46 8.45 -16.09 5.53
CA HIS A 46 7.55 -16.49 4.44
C HIS A 46 6.19 -16.93 4.99
N ARG A 47 5.12 -16.45 4.39
CA ARG A 47 3.75 -16.84 4.69
C ARG A 47 3.03 -17.21 3.41
N ASP A 48 2.09 -18.14 3.51
CA ASP A 48 1.17 -18.41 2.40
C ASP A 48 0.32 -17.16 2.15
N PRO A 49 0.46 -16.50 0.99
CA PRO A 49 -0.27 -15.27 0.71
C PRO A 49 -1.78 -15.45 0.79
N LEU A 50 -2.31 -16.63 0.44
CA LEU A 50 -3.76 -16.89 0.45
C LEU A 50 -4.33 -16.94 1.87
N THR A 51 -3.48 -17.17 2.88
CA THR A 51 -3.89 -17.20 4.28
C THR A 51 -3.81 -15.84 4.96
N VAL A 52 -3.03 -14.90 4.41
CA VAL A 52 -2.84 -13.56 4.98
C VAL A 52 -3.60 -12.49 4.22
N THR A 53 -3.98 -12.73 2.97
CA THR A 53 -4.84 -11.82 2.22
C THR A 53 -6.23 -11.83 2.84
N THR A 54 -6.44 -11.02 3.87
CA THR A 54 -7.79 -10.69 4.32
C THR A 54 -8.49 -10.08 3.11
N LEU A 55 -9.67 -10.60 2.77
CA LEU A 55 -10.57 -9.96 1.82
C LEU A 55 -10.58 -8.44 2.12
N PRO A 56 -10.60 -7.57 1.09
CA PRO A 56 -10.75 -6.14 1.34
C PRO A 56 -11.92 -5.97 2.31
N PRO A 57 -11.73 -5.21 3.41
CA PRO A 57 -12.74 -5.12 4.44
C PRO A 57 -14.05 -4.69 3.80
N GLU A 58 -15.14 -5.35 4.19
CA GLU A 58 -16.45 -4.98 3.68
C GLU A 58 -16.68 -3.49 4.00
N PRO A 59 -17.02 -2.66 3.00
CA PRO A 59 -17.26 -1.25 3.25
C PRO A 59 -18.35 -1.07 4.31
N LEU A 60 -18.22 -0.05 5.16
CA LEU A 60 -19.28 0.28 6.11
C LEU A 60 -20.60 0.50 5.35
N PRO A 61 -21.73 -0.05 5.86
CA PRO A 61 -23.06 0.26 5.33
C PRO A 61 -23.26 1.77 5.24
N ALA A 62 -24.00 2.25 4.23
CA ALA A 62 -24.12 3.69 3.95
C ALA A 62 -24.50 4.55 5.18
N THR A 63 -25.35 4.01 6.06
CA THR A 63 -25.78 4.65 7.31
C THR A 63 -24.66 4.77 8.34
N GLU A 64 -23.85 3.71 8.49
CA GLU A 64 -22.69 3.70 9.38
C GLU A 64 -21.56 4.56 8.82
N LEU A 65 -21.37 4.55 7.51
CA LEU A 65 -20.39 5.39 6.81
C LEU A 65 -20.72 6.88 6.99
N ALA A 66 -21.99 7.26 6.89
CA ALA A 66 -22.45 8.63 7.18
C ALA A 66 -22.16 9.01 8.65
N SER A 67 -22.49 8.11 9.59
CA SER A 67 -22.24 8.32 11.03
C SER A 67 -20.75 8.45 11.34
N PHE A 68 -19.91 7.61 10.72
CA PHE A 68 -18.46 7.66 10.82
C PHE A 68 -17.92 9.01 10.34
N HIS A 69 -18.40 9.52 9.20
CA HIS A 69 -17.98 10.85 8.71
C HIS A 69 -18.37 11.97 9.67
N THR A 70 -19.60 11.96 10.21
CA THR A 70 -20.04 12.97 11.18
C THR A 70 -19.19 12.96 12.44
N GLN A 71 -18.86 11.77 12.97
CA GLN A 71 -18.06 11.63 14.20
C GLN A 71 -16.59 11.98 14.00
N THR A 72 -16.01 11.62 12.86
CA THR A 72 -14.57 11.81 12.60
C THR A 72 -14.23 13.20 12.06
N GLN A 73 -15.18 13.92 11.46
CA GLN A 73 -14.94 15.25 10.88
C GLN A 73 -14.26 16.24 11.83
N PRO A 74 -14.72 16.42 13.09
CA PRO A 74 -14.09 17.36 14.03
C PRO A 74 -12.67 16.94 14.41
N MET A 75 -12.43 15.63 14.56
CA MET A 75 -11.11 15.09 14.88
C MET A 75 -10.14 15.30 13.72
N LEU A 76 -10.59 15.05 12.50
CA LEU A 76 -9.82 15.27 11.28
C LEU A 76 -9.48 16.76 11.10
N ALA A 77 -10.44 17.66 11.38
CA ALA A 77 -10.21 19.10 11.34
C ALA A 77 -9.15 19.54 12.37
N LYS A 78 -9.18 18.94 13.58
CA LYS A 78 -8.17 19.17 14.62
C LYS A 78 -6.78 18.63 14.23
N LEU A 79 -6.70 17.47 13.58
CA LEU A 79 -5.41 16.95 13.08
C LEU A 79 -4.82 17.87 12.01
N LYS A 80 -5.65 18.31 11.06
CA LYS A 80 -5.22 19.25 10.00
C LYS A 80 -4.72 20.58 10.56
N SER A 81 -5.36 21.10 11.61
CA SER A 81 -4.90 22.34 12.25
C SER A 81 -3.58 22.18 13.03
N LEU A 82 -3.19 20.96 13.40
CA LEU A 82 -1.93 20.64 14.07
C LEU A 82 -0.78 20.28 13.11
N GLU A 83 -1.08 19.82 11.90
CA GLU A 83 -0.07 19.53 10.87
C GLU A 83 0.52 20.80 10.26
N VAL A 84 -0.29 21.85 10.05
CA VAL A 84 0.16 23.12 9.44
C VAL A 84 1.22 23.87 10.28
N PRO A 85 1.11 23.96 11.61
CA PRO A 85 2.14 24.60 12.45
C PRO A 85 3.43 23.79 12.54
N ARG A 86 3.36 22.45 12.59
CA ARG A 86 4.52 21.58 12.82
C ARG A 86 5.48 21.56 11.62
N MET A 87 4.95 21.63 10.39
CA MET A 87 5.78 21.74 9.18
C MET A 87 6.50 23.09 9.08
N ARG A 88 5.91 24.19 9.57
CA ARG A 88 6.60 25.49 9.66
C ARG A 88 7.74 25.51 10.67
N GLN A 89 7.62 24.74 11.75
CA GLN A 89 8.62 24.73 12.82
C GLN A 89 9.82 23.83 12.49
N LEU A 90 9.61 22.76 11.72
CA LEU A 90 10.70 21.89 11.25
C LEU A 90 11.46 22.48 10.05
N ALA A 91 10.81 23.27 9.20
CA ALA A 91 11.48 23.95 8.08
C ALA A 91 12.28 25.21 8.49
N SER A 92 12.22 25.61 9.76
CA SER A 92 12.92 26.80 10.29
C SER A 92 14.13 26.47 11.19
N VAL A 93 14.43 25.19 11.40
CA VAL A 93 15.66 24.76 12.07
C VAL A 93 16.62 24.30 10.98
N LYS A 94 17.73 25.03 10.87
CA LYS A 94 18.83 24.84 9.91
C LYS A 94 19.36 23.41 9.88
#